data_AF-A0A223KQ33-F1
#
_entry.id   AF-A0A223KQ33-F1
#
_cell.length_a   1.000
_cell.length_b   1.000
_cell.length_c   1.000
_cell.angle_alpha   90.00
_cell.angle_beta   90.00
_cell.angle_gamma   90.00
#
_symmetry.space_group_name_H-M   'P 1'
#
loop_
_entity.id
_entity.type
_entity.pdbx_description
1 polymer ?
#
loop_
_entity_poly.entity_id
_entity_poly.type
_entity_poly.pdbx_seq_one_letter_code
_entity_poly.pdbx_strand_id
1 'polypeptide(L)'
;MDAIYLFVIAAVIASFGITIVVRSTMDKVMETPEKLASLQSRLFIFVALIEVVPLILIVIGFMYLMDSTVNAILPLGVVILSVLVNFISLFVKKNELISHESHVQNSLNTLFMIGTVLMAAIPLVAVVAIMVR
;
A
#
# COMPACT_ATOMS: atom_id res chain seq x y z
N MET A 1 -7.33 -8.08 21.55
CA MET A 1 -6.76 -6.84 20.99
C MET A 1 -7.92 -5.94 20.66
N ASP A 2 -7.80 -4.64 20.96
CA ASP A 2 -8.85 -3.68 20.59
C ASP A 2 -8.98 -3.60 19.06
N ALA A 3 -10.22 -3.49 18.57
CA ALA A 3 -10.57 -3.45 17.14
C ALA A 3 -9.77 -2.41 16.35
N ILE A 4 -9.46 -1.25 16.95
CA ILE A 4 -8.66 -0.20 16.31
C ILE A 4 -7.30 -0.75 15.84
N TYR A 5 -6.63 -1.57 16.66
CA TYR A 5 -5.32 -2.09 16.31
C TYR A 5 -5.35 -3.09 15.15
N LEU A 6 -6.50 -3.73 14.90
CA LEU A 6 -6.66 -4.59 13.72
C LEU A 6 -6.63 -3.76 12.43
N PHE A 7 -7.27 -2.59 12.41
CA PHE A 7 -7.22 -1.65 11.30
C PHE A 7 -5.80 -1.10 11.08
N VAL A 8 -5.08 -0.78 12.15
CA VAL A 8 -3.69 -0.31 12.07
C VAL A 8 -2.80 -1.38 11.45
N ILE A 9 -2.89 -2.63 11.92
CA ILE A 9 -2.08 -3.74 11.40
C ILE A 9 -2.43 -4.02 9.94
N ALA A 10 -3.71 -4.01 9.58
CA ALA A 10 -4.15 -4.17 8.19
C ALA A 10 -3.55 -3.11 7.27
N ALA A 11 -3.61 -1.84 7.69
CA ALA A 11 -3.04 -0.72 6.95
C ALA A 11 -1.52 -0.83 6.77
N VAL A 12 -0.80 -1.19 7.83
CA VAL A 12 0.66 -1.34 7.79
C VAL A 12 1.06 -2.49 6.86
N ILE A 13 0.41 -3.65 6.96
CA ILE A 13 0.69 -4.80 6.09
C ILE A 13 0.45 -4.44 4.62
N ALA A 14 -0.71 -3.84 4.31
CA ALA A 14 -1.04 -3.45 2.95
C ALA A 14 -0.05 -2.41 2.40
N SER A 15 0.21 -1.33 3.16
CA SER A 15 1.08 -0.24 2.71
C SER A 15 2.51 -0.72 2.44
N PHE A 16 3.13 -1.43 3.38
CA PHE A 16 4.50 -1.92 3.21
C PHE A 16 4.59 -3.06 2.19
N GLY A 17 3.69 -4.05 2.28
CA GLY A 17 3.69 -5.20 1.39
C GLY A 17 3.56 -4.80 -0.08
N ILE A 18 2.58 -3.93 -0.39
CA ILE A 18 2.35 -3.45 -1.76
C ILE A 18 3.56 -2.62 -2.24
N THR A 19 4.13 -1.78 -1.38
CA THR A 19 5.31 -0.97 -1.71
C THR A 19 6.49 -1.82 -2.14
N ILE A 20 6.77 -2.92 -1.42
CA ILE A 20 7.85 -3.86 -1.76
C ILE A 20 7.64 -4.45 -3.16
N VAL A 21 6.43 -4.91 -3.46
CA VAL A 21 6.11 -5.53 -4.75
C VAL A 21 6.16 -4.52 -5.89
N VAL A 22 5.64 -3.31 -5.68
CA VAL A 22 5.68 -2.24 -6.69
C VAL A 22 7.13 -1.86 -7.00
N ARG A 23 7.99 -1.70 -5.98
CA ARG A 23 9.42 -1.42 -6.19
C ARG A 23 10.11 -2.52 -6.98
N SER A 24 9.89 -3.78 -6.61
CA SER A 24 10.42 -4.92 -7.38
C SER A 24 9.91 -4.96 -8.83
N THR A 25 8.67 -4.52 -9.06
CA THR A 25 8.08 -4.47 -10.40
C THR A 25 8.70 -3.32 -11.23
N MET A 26 8.97 -2.17 -10.59
CA MET A 26 9.69 -1.07 -11.22
C MET A 26 11.09 -1.48 -11.66
N ASP A 27 11.82 -2.22 -10.81
CA ASP A 27 13.14 -2.76 -11.16
C ASP A 27 13.07 -3.68 -12.39
N LYS A 28 12.08 -4.59 -12.44
CA LYS A 28 11.88 -5.50 -13.59
C LYS A 28 11.51 -4.79 -14.89
N VAL A 29 10.85 -3.63 -14.81
CA VAL A 29 10.53 -2.81 -15.99
C VAL A 29 11.80 -2.20 -16.60
N MET A 30 12.83 -1.94 -15.81
CA MET A 30 14.13 -1.49 -16.35
C MET A 30 14.75 -2.58 -17.24
N GLU A 31 14.62 -3.84 -16.84
CA GLU A 31 15.22 -4.97 -17.58
C GLU A 31 14.41 -5.36 -18.83
N THR A 32 13.07 -5.29 -18.76
CA THR A 32 12.16 -5.76 -19.83
C THR A 32 10.95 -4.84 -20.03
N PRO A 33 11.16 -3.60 -20.53
CA PRO A 33 10.10 -2.60 -20.62
C PRO A 33 8.95 -3.00 -21.56
N GLU A 34 9.22 -3.80 -22.58
CA GLU A 34 8.21 -4.33 -23.52
C GLU A 34 7.21 -5.27 -22.85
N LYS A 35 7.53 -5.79 -21.66
CA LYS A 35 6.68 -6.71 -20.90
C LYS A 35 5.80 -6.01 -19.86
N LEU A 36 5.67 -4.67 -19.92
CA LEU A 36 4.92 -3.87 -18.94
C LEU A 36 3.53 -4.44 -18.59
N ALA A 37 2.74 -4.81 -19.59
CA ALA A 37 1.40 -5.36 -19.37
C ALA A 37 1.44 -6.65 -18.53
N SER A 38 2.36 -7.56 -18.85
CA SER A 38 2.53 -8.80 -18.09
C SER A 38 3.05 -8.56 -16.66
N LEU A 39 3.91 -7.55 -16.48
CA LEU A 39 4.44 -7.15 -15.17
C LEU A 39 3.33 -6.52 -14.31
N GLN A 40 2.44 -5.72 -14.90
CA GLN A 40 1.26 -5.19 -14.23
C GLN A 40 0.30 -6.30 -13.80
N SER A 41 0.00 -7.28 -14.67
CA SER A 41 -0.83 -8.43 -14.28
C SER A 41 -0.23 -9.19 -13.09
N ARG A 42 1.09 -9.42 -13.10
CA ARG A 42 1.80 -10.05 -11.98
C ARG A 42 1.74 -9.20 -10.71
N LEU A 43 1.92 -7.88 -10.82
CA LEU A 43 1.76 -6.95 -9.71
C LEU A 43 0.39 -7.10 -9.05
N PHE A 44 -0.70 -7.09 -9.82
CA PHE A 44 -2.05 -7.27 -9.28
C PHE A 44 -2.24 -8.61 -8.56
N ILE A 45 -1.70 -9.70 -9.10
CA ILE A 45 -1.74 -11.01 -8.43
C ILE A 45 -1.05 -10.95 -7.07
N PHE A 46 0.16 -10.38 -7.00
CA PHE A 46 0.88 -10.24 -5.74
C PHE A 46 0.18 -9.30 -4.75
N VAL A 47 -0.40 -8.20 -5.22
CA VAL A 47 -1.19 -7.30 -4.37
C VAL A 47 -2.39 -8.03 -3.78
N ALA A 48 -3.15 -8.77 -4.60
CA ALA A 48 -4.29 -9.55 -4.12
C ALA A 48 -3.89 -10.57 -3.05
N LEU A 49 -2.74 -11.23 -3.21
CA LEU A 49 -2.20 -12.17 -2.20
C LEU A 49 -1.83 -11.46 -0.89
N ILE A 50 -1.23 -10.26 -0.98
CA ILE A 50 -0.86 -9.46 0.19
C ILE A 50 -2.12 -8.99 0.93
N GLU A 51 -3.17 -8.62 0.20
CA GLU A 51 -4.40 -8.06 0.76
C GLU A 51 -5.29 -9.09 1.47
N VAL A 52 -5.10 -10.39 1.29
CA VAL A 52 -5.89 -11.43 1.96
C VAL A 52 -5.90 -11.22 3.48
N VAL A 53 -4.72 -11.04 4.09
CA VAL A 53 -4.60 -10.85 5.54
C VAL A 53 -5.21 -9.51 5.99
N PRO A 54 -4.86 -8.35 5.40
CA PRO A 54 -5.51 -7.08 5.68
C PRO A 54 -7.02 -7.13 5.57
N LEU A 55 -7.60 -7.72 4.52
CA LEU A 55 -9.06 -7.79 4.34
C LEU A 55 -9.73 -8.57 5.49
N ILE A 56 -9.16 -9.70 5.90
CA ILE A 56 -9.67 -10.46 7.05
C ILE A 56 -9.62 -9.61 8.33
N LEU A 57 -8.51 -8.89 8.55
CA LEU A 57 -8.36 -8.01 9.71
C LEU A 57 -9.35 -6.84 9.70
N ILE A 58 -9.62 -6.25 8.53
CA ILE A 58 -10.64 -5.21 8.36
C ILE A 58 -12.02 -5.73 8.74
N VAL A 59 -12.40 -6.93 8.25
CA VAL A 59 -13.70 -7.54 8.57
C VAL A 59 -13.85 -7.77 10.06
N ILE A 60 -12.85 -8.38 10.70
CA ILE A 60 -12.87 -8.63 12.14
C ILE A 60 -12.86 -7.30 12.92
N GLY A 61 -12.11 -6.30 12.45
CA GLY A 61 -12.09 -4.96 13.04
C GLY A 61 -13.48 -4.33 13.08
N PHE A 62 -14.25 -4.43 11.99
CA PHE A 62 -15.61 -3.91 11.95
C PHE A 62 -16.57 -4.65 12.89
N MET A 63 -16.39 -5.97 13.08
CA MET A 63 -17.24 -6.77 13.98
C MET A 63 -17.18 -6.30 15.44
N TYR A 64 -16.04 -5.73 15.87
CA TYR A 64 -15.80 -5.34 17.27
C TYR A 64 -15.59 -3.83 17.44
N LEU A 65 -15.94 -3.02 16.43
CA LEU A 65 -15.63 -1.59 16.40
C LEU A 65 -16.29 -0.82 17.56
N MET A 66 -17.57 -1.11 17.85
CA MET A 66 -18.36 -0.36 18.85
C MET A 66 -17.89 -0.59 20.30
N ASP A 67 -17.18 -1.69 20.57
CA ASP A 67 -16.69 -2.04 21.91
C ASP A 67 -15.33 -1.41 22.24
N SER A 68 -14.75 -0.70 21.27
CA SER A 68 -13.42 -0.16 21.37
C SER A 68 -13.38 1.02 22.35
N THR A 69 -12.32 1.13 23.16
CA THR A 69 -12.10 2.26 24.10
C THR A 69 -10.81 3.05 23.87
N VAL A 70 -9.95 2.58 22.97
CA VAL A 70 -8.68 3.21 22.56
C VAL A 70 -8.85 4.62 21.96
N ASN A 71 -7.97 5.55 22.35
CA ASN A 71 -7.89 6.87 21.73
C ASN A 71 -7.42 6.78 20.27
N ALA A 72 -8.19 7.37 19.35
CA ALA A 72 -7.96 7.34 17.91
C ALA A 72 -6.67 8.06 17.43
N ILE A 73 -6.14 9.02 18.20
CA ILE A 73 -5.01 9.87 17.76
C ILE A 73 -3.77 9.05 17.41
N LEU A 74 -3.36 8.15 18.31
CA LEU A 74 -2.13 7.36 18.13
C LEU A 74 -2.27 6.33 16.98
N PRO A 75 -3.35 5.54 16.88
CA PRO A 75 -3.64 4.68 15.74
C PRO A 75 -3.65 5.42 14.39
N LEU A 76 -4.32 6.56 14.30
CA LEU A 76 -4.34 7.38 13.07
C LEU A 76 -2.94 7.86 12.71
N GLY A 77 -2.17 8.32 13.70
CA GLY A 77 -0.78 8.74 13.51
C GLY A 77 0.07 7.63 12.90
N VAL A 78 -0.07 6.39 13.37
CA VAL A 78 0.67 5.24 12.83
C VAL A 78 0.26 4.94 11.39
N VAL A 79 -1.04 4.92 11.08
CA VAL A 79 -1.53 4.65 9.72
C VAL A 79 -1.02 5.72 8.75
N ILE A 80 -1.20 7.01 9.09
CA ILE A 80 -0.77 8.12 8.25
C ILE A 80 0.75 8.08 8.03
N LEU A 81 1.53 7.88 9.10
CA LEU A 81 2.98 7.81 9.00
C LEU A 81 3.44 6.63 8.13
N SER A 82 2.77 5.47 8.22
CA SER A 82 3.08 4.32 7.37
C SER A 82 2.85 4.61 5.89
N VAL A 83 1.74 5.26 5.53
CA VAL A 83 1.43 5.64 4.15
C VAL A 83 2.42 6.68 3.64
N LEU A 84 2.75 7.69 4.45
CA LEU A 84 3.70 8.75 4.07
C LEU A 84 5.10 8.18 3.80
N VAL A 85 5.62 7.34 4.70
CA VAL A 85 6.94 6.71 4.54
C VAL A 85 6.99 5.89 3.24
N ASN A 86 5.96 5.10 2.97
CA ASN A 86 5.91 4.25 1.78
C ASN A 86 5.70 5.05 0.49
N PHE A 87 4.87 6.11 0.52
CA PHE A 87 4.72 7.02 -0.61
C PHE A 87 6.05 7.68 -0.98
N ILE A 88 6.78 8.20 0.01
CA ILE A 88 8.12 8.79 -0.19
C ILE A 88 9.07 7.73 -0.76
N SER A 89 9.05 6.50 -0.23
CA SER A 89 9.88 5.41 -0.73
C SER A 89 9.61 5.10 -2.22
N LEU A 90 8.35 5.04 -2.64
CA LEU A 90 7.97 4.85 -4.04
C LEU A 90 8.40 6.02 -4.92
N PHE A 91 8.23 7.25 -4.42
CA PHE A 91 8.60 8.45 -5.15
C PHE A 91 10.10 8.56 -5.38
N VAL A 92 10.90 8.30 -4.33
CA VAL A 92 12.36 8.27 -4.41
C VAL A 92 12.80 7.19 -5.39
N LYS A 93 12.29 5.95 -5.27
CA LYS A 93 12.66 4.85 -6.16
C LYS A 93 12.32 5.15 -7.63
N LYS A 94 11.13 5.70 -7.90
CA LYS A 94 10.73 6.11 -9.25
C LYS A 94 11.70 7.14 -9.83
N ASN A 95 12.04 8.19 -9.07
CA ASN A 95 12.92 9.25 -9.56
C ASN A 95 14.36 8.77 -9.75
N GLU A 96 14.86 7.90 -8.86
CA GLU A 96 16.15 7.23 -9.01
C GLU A 96 16.21 6.45 -10.33
N LEU A 97 15.21 5.64 -10.64
CA LEU A 97 15.18 4.85 -11.87
C LEU A 97 15.07 5.73 -13.14
N ILE A 98 14.24 6.78 -13.11
CA ILE A 98 14.12 7.73 -14.23
C ILE A 98 15.45 8.45 -14.52
N SER A 99 16.22 8.77 -13.47
CA SER A 99 17.52 9.43 -13.67
C SER A 99 18.56 8.55 -14.37
N HIS A 100 18.41 7.22 -14.29
CA HIS A 100 19.30 6.28 -14.98
C HIS A 100 18.83 6.02 -16.42
N GLU A 101 17.53 5.81 -16.64
CA GLU A 101 16.99 5.56 -17.99
C GLU A 101 15.69 6.33 -18.24
N SER A 102 15.78 7.41 -19.02
CA SER A 102 14.62 8.25 -19.35
C SER A 102 13.62 7.59 -20.29
N HIS A 103 14.03 6.58 -21.05
CA HIS A 103 13.17 5.89 -22.02
C HIS A 103 11.98 5.15 -21.37
N VAL A 104 12.12 4.70 -20.13
CA VAL A 104 11.08 3.93 -19.40
C VAL A 104 10.22 4.80 -18.48
N GLN A 105 10.35 6.13 -18.57
CA GLN A 105 9.67 7.10 -17.70
C GLN A 105 8.15 6.91 -17.66
N ASN A 106 7.51 6.71 -18.81
CA ASN A 106 6.05 6.51 -18.87
C ASN A 106 5.60 5.23 -18.17
N SER A 107 6.36 4.15 -18.33
CA SER A 107 6.12 2.87 -17.66
C SER A 107 6.26 3.00 -16.15
N LEU A 108 7.30 3.68 -15.67
CA LEU A 108 7.54 3.93 -14.25
C LEU A 108 6.48 4.85 -13.64
N ASN A 109 6.05 5.90 -14.34
CA ASN A 109 4.96 6.76 -13.90
C ASN A 109 3.64 5.99 -13.77
N THR A 110 3.36 5.10 -14.72
CA THR A 110 2.17 4.23 -14.68
C THR A 110 2.22 3.30 -13.47
N LEU A 111 3.34 2.61 -13.24
CA LEU A 111 3.51 1.74 -12.07
C LEU A 111 3.47 2.51 -10.75
N PHE A 112 4.01 3.73 -10.71
CA PHE A 112 3.92 4.59 -9.54
C PHE A 112 2.46 4.96 -9.23
N MET A 113 1.69 5.39 -10.23
CA MET A 113 0.29 5.74 -10.04
C MET A 113 -0.54 4.54 -9.57
N ILE A 114 -0.40 3.39 -10.24
CA ILE A 114 -1.09 2.15 -9.82
C ILE A 114 -0.67 1.76 -8.41
N GLY A 115 0.64 1.72 -8.14
CA GLY A 115 1.19 1.30 -6.86
C GLY A 115 0.75 2.18 -5.70
N THR A 116 0.74 3.50 -5.87
CA THR A 116 0.29 4.45 -4.84
C THR A 116 -1.18 4.30 -4.51
N VAL A 117 -2.04 4.10 -5.52
CA VAL A 117 -3.48 3.87 -5.32
C VAL A 117 -3.72 2.57 -4.55
N LEU A 118 -3.11 1.47 -4.99
CA LEU A 118 -3.27 0.17 -4.34
C LEU A 118 -2.74 0.20 -2.90
N MET A 119 -1.56 0.78 -2.69
CA MET A 119 -0.94 0.92 -1.37
C MET A 119 -1.81 1.69 -0.37
N ALA A 120 -2.57 2.70 -0.85
CA ALA A 120 -3.37 3.58 0.00
C ALA A 120 -4.79 3.06 0.29
N ALA A 121 -5.29 2.08 -0.47
CA ALA A 121 -6.68 1.63 -0.39
C ALA A 121 -7.09 1.12 1.00
N ILE A 122 -6.37 0.14 1.54
CA ILE A 122 -6.64 -0.40 2.89
C ILE A 122 -6.37 0.63 4.00
N PRO A 123 -5.25 1.38 3.99
CA PRO A 123 -5.04 2.47 4.94
C PRO A 123 -6.18 3.50 4.97
N LEU A 124 -6.75 3.84 3.82
CA LEU A 124 -7.89 4.77 3.76
C LEU A 124 -9.11 4.20 4.50
N VAL A 125 -9.42 2.92 4.28
CA VAL A 125 -10.50 2.22 5.00
C VAL A 125 -10.23 2.22 6.52
N ALA A 126 -8.98 1.95 6.92
CA ALA A 126 -8.58 1.98 8.32
C ALA A 126 -8.77 3.36 8.96
N VAL A 127 -8.40 4.44 8.27
CA VAL A 127 -8.62 5.81 8.75
C VAL A 127 -10.10 6.08 8.97
N VAL A 128 -10.95 5.75 7.98
CA VAL A 128 -12.40 5.95 8.09
C VAL A 128 -12.98 5.15 9.26
N ALA A 129 -12.61 3.87 9.39
CA ALA A 129 -13.09 3.02 10.48
C ALA A 129 -12.71 3.56 11.86
N ILE A 130 -11.46 4.02 12.03
CA ILE A 130 -10.99 4.60 13.29
C ILE A 130 -11.72 5.91 13.63
N MET A 131 -12.08 6.71 12.63
CA MET A 131 -12.81 7.98 12.83
C MET A 131 -14.30 7.80 13.15
N VAL A 132 -14.92 6.73 12.65
CA VAL A 132 -16.38 6.46 12.81
C VAL A 132 -16.70 5.67 14.08
N ARG A 133 -15.67 5.14 14.73
CA ARG A 133 -15.74 4.41 16.00
C ARG A 133 -16.48 5.17 17.11
#